data_AF-A0A353RAS1-F1
#
_entry.id   AF-A0A353RAS1-F1
#
_cell.length_a   1.000
_cell.length_b   1.000
_cell.length_c   1.000
_cell.angle_alpha   90.00
_cell.angle_beta   90.00
_cell.angle_gamma   90.00
#
_symmetry.space_group_name_H-M   'P 1'
#
loop_
_entity.id
_entity.type
_entity.pdbx_description
1 polymer ?
#
loop_
_entity_poly.entity_id
_entity_poly.type
_entity_poly.pdbx_seq_one_letter_code
_entity_poly.pdbx_strand_id
1 'polypeptide(L)' 'MSEFGAVVIVAYHPMTTPVLIFDRFNSFGLDYARPVAVLFIIICILVFMALRLLGRKKSKL' A
#
# COMPACT_ATOMS: atom_id res chain seq x y z
N MET A 1 3.80 5.16 -3.51
CA MET A 1 3.64 3.77 -3.98
C MET A 1 2.55 3.74 -5.03
N SER A 2 2.86 4.26 -6.22
CA SER A 2 1.99 4.20 -7.40
C SER A 2 2.69 3.44 -8.54
N GLU A 3 3.85 2.82 -8.26
CA GLU A 3 4.69 2.13 -9.23
C GLU A 3 4.27 0.67 -9.53
N PHE A 4 3.07 0.26 -9.12
CA PHE A 4 2.58 -1.12 -9.26
C PHE A 4 2.79 -1.70 -10.67
N GLY A 5 2.47 -0.92 -11.71
CA GLY A 5 2.60 -1.35 -13.11
C GLY A 5 4.05 -1.56 -13.57
N ALA A 6 5.00 -0.76 -13.08
CA ALA A 6 6.42 -0.96 -13.42
C ALA A 6 6.98 -2.19 -12.71
N VAL A 7 6.63 -2.37 -11.43
CA VAL A 7 7.13 -3.47 -10.60
C VAL A 7 6.59 -4.82 -11.07
N VAL A 8 5.31 -4.93 -11.42
CA VAL A 8 4.72 -6.20 -11.87
C VAL A 8 5.33 -6.71 -13.19
N ILE A 9 5.79 -5.79 -14.06
CA ILE A 9 6.39 -6.12 -15.36
C ILE A 9 7.87 -6.48 -15.23
N VAL A 10 8.63 -5.73 -14.41
CA VAL A 10 10.09 -5.90 -14.30
C VAL A 10 10.46 -6.96 -13.26
N ALA A 11 9.73 -7.06 -12.16
CA ALA A 11 10.06 -7.93 -11.03
C ALA A 11 8.81 -8.42 -10.30
N TYR A 12 8.14 -9.45 -10.86
CA TYR A 12 6.98 -10.09 -10.22
C TYR A 12 7.35 -10.77 -8.89
N HIS A 13 8.49 -11.45 -8.89
CA HIS A 13 9.14 -11.94 -7.67
C HIS A 13 10.39 -11.09 -7.43
N PRO A 14 10.54 -10.47 -6.25
CA PRO A 14 9.75 -10.60 -5.02
C PRO A 14 8.44 -9.79 -5.03
N MET A 15 7.39 -10.35 -4.44
CA MET A 15 6.07 -9.73 -4.39
C MET A 15 6.04 -8.55 -3.41
N THR A 16 5.80 -7.35 -3.92
CA THR A 16 5.48 -6.18 -3.09
C THR A 16 4.01 -6.21 -2.66
N THR A 17 3.63 -5.48 -1.60
CA THR A 17 2.23 -5.45 -1.10
C THR A 17 1.17 -5.23 -2.20
N PRO A 18 1.31 -4.28 -3.14
CA PRO A 18 0.32 -4.13 -4.22
C PRO A 18 0.35 -5.30 -5.23
N VAL A 19 1.53 -5.90 -5.49
CA VAL A 19 1.65 -7.12 -6.32
C VAL A 19 0.96 -8.30 -5.65
N LEU A 20 1.09 -8.44 -4.34
CA LEU A 20 0.41 -9.49 -3.57
C LEU A 20 -1.11 -9.32 -3.59
N ILE A 21 -1.63 -8.09 -3.45
CA ILE A 21 -3.08 -7.83 -3.51
C ILE A 21 -3.62 -8.21 -4.90
N PHE A 22 -2.89 -7.89 -5.96
CA PHE A 22 -3.25 -8.28 -7.33
C PHE A 22 -3.21 -9.80 -7.54
N ASP A 23 -2.17 -10.47 -7.05
CA ASP A 23 -2.03 -11.93 -7.10
C ASP A 23 -3.17 -12.64 -6.36
N ARG A 24 -3.55 -12.13 -5.17
CA ARG A 24 -4.69 -12.65 -4.40
C ARG A 24 -6.03 -12.40 -5.06
N PHE A 25 -6.19 -11.27 -5.74
CA PHE A 25 -7.38 -11.00 -6.54
C PHE A 25 -7.49 -11.97 -7.72
N ASN A 26 -6.38 -12.26 -8.41
CA ASN A 26 -6.37 -13.16 -9.55
C ASN A 26 -6.59 -14.62 -9.14
N SER A 27 -5.97 -15.06 -8.04
CA SER A 27 -6.00 -16.45 -7.58
C SER A 27 -7.26 -16.82 -6.79
N PHE A 28 -7.81 -15.90 -5.99
CA PHE A 28 -8.89 -16.20 -5.04
C PHE A 28 -10.09 -15.26 -5.17
N GLY A 29 -10.03 -14.29 -6.09
CA GLY A 29 -11.10 -13.33 -6.32
C GLY A 29 -11.15 -12.19 -5.31
N LEU A 30 -12.22 -11.39 -5.43
CA LEU A 30 -12.35 -10.11 -4.72
C LEU A 30 -12.46 -10.26 -3.20
N ASP A 31 -13.09 -11.33 -2.74
CA ASP A 31 -13.36 -11.54 -1.30
C ASP A 31 -12.05 -11.67 -0.51
N TYR A 32 -11.06 -12.36 -1.07
CA TYR A 32 -9.74 -12.54 -0.46
C TYR A 32 -8.79 -11.36 -0.65
N ALA A 33 -8.95 -10.58 -1.73
CA ALA A 33 -8.12 -9.40 -1.97
C ALA A 33 -8.54 -8.20 -1.11
N ARG A 34 -9.84 -8.04 -0.86
CA ARG A 34 -10.42 -6.92 -0.08
C ARG A 34 -9.82 -6.74 1.31
N PRO A 35 -9.73 -7.75 2.19
CA PRO A 35 -9.23 -7.54 3.55
C PRO A 35 -7.76 -7.09 3.56
N VAL A 36 -6.94 -7.63 2.66
CA VAL A 36 -5.52 -7.25 2.53
C VAL A 36 -5.40 -5.80 2.02
N ALA A 37 -6.24 -5.42 1.05
CA ALA A 37 -6.27 -4.06 0.52
C ALA A 37 -6.70 -3.04 1.60
N VAL A 38 -7.73 -3.34 2.38
CA VAL A 38 -8.21 -2.46 3.46
C VAL A 38 -7.12 -2.26 4.52
N LEU A 39 -6.45 -3.33 4.95
CA LEU A 39 -5.33 -3.24 5.89
C LEU A 39 -4.20 -2.36 5.34
N PHE A 40 -3.85 -2.53 4.07
CA PHE A 40 -2.81 -1.72 3.44
C PHE A 40 -3.17 -0.23 3.41
N ILE A 41 -4.43 0.10 3.10
CA ILE A 41 -4.92 1.49 3.10
C ILE A 41 -4.85 2.09 4.52
N ILE A 42 -5.29 1.35 5.54
CA ILE A 42 -5.25 1.81 6.94
C ILE A 42 -3.81 2.12 7.35
N ILE A 43 -2.86 1.23 7.03
CA ILE A 43 -1.44 1.44 7.33
C ILE A 43 -0.92 2.69 6.61
N CYS A 44 -1.24 2.86 5.32
CA CYS A 44 -0.84 4.05 4.57
C CYS A 44 -1.36 5.34 5.22
N ILE A 45 -2.63 5.36 5.63
CA ILE A 45 -3.25 6.50 6.30
C ILE A 45 -2.57 6.77 7.64
N LEU A 46 -2.33 5.75 8.45
CA LEU A 46 -1.66 5.91 9.75
C LEU A 46 -0.25 6.45 9.61
N VAL A 47 0.53 5.93 8.66
CA VAL A 47 1.88 6.41 8.37
C VAL A 47 1.83 7.86 7.89
N PHE A 48 0.96 8.19 6.94
CA PHE A 48 0.82 9.57 6.46
C PHE A 48 0.37 10.53 7.57
N MET A 49 -0.56 10.09 8.42
CA MET A 49 -1.04 10.88 9.55
C MET A 49 0.06 11.11 10.58
N ALA A 50 0.84 10.08 10.91
CA ALA A 50 2.00 10.19 11.80
C ALA A 50 3.05 11.15 11.24
N LEU A 51 3.42 10.99 9.95
CA LEU A 51 4.34 11.89 9.27
C LEU A 51 3.82 13.34 9.24
N ARG A 52 2.52 13.53 9.01
CA ARG A 52 1.89 14.86 9.04
C ARG A 52 1.94 15.51 10.41
N LEU A 53 1.73 14.74 11.48
CA LEU A 53 1.82 15.24 12.85
C LEU A 53 3.26 15.61 13.22
N LEU A 54 4.23 14.78 12.85
CA LEU A 54 5.66 15.06 13.04
C LEU A 54 6.12 16.28 12.22
N GLY A 55 5.64 16.41 10.98
CA GLY A 55 5.95 17.52 10.09
C GLY A 55 5.31 18.85 10.49
N ARG A 56 4.26 18.85 11.32
CA ARG A 56 3.63 20.08 11.85
C ARG A 56 4.49 20.80 12.90
N LYS A 57 5.64 20.26 13.29
CA LYS A 57 6.60 20.89 14.21
C LYS A 57 7.52 21.88 13.47
N LYS A 58 6.97 22.98 12.95
CA LYS A 58 7.65 24.28 12.67
C LYS A 58 6.71 25.24 11.91
N SER A 59 5.78 25.86 12.63
CA SER A 59 5.24 27.19 12.28
C SER A 59 4.55 27.79 13.50
N LYS A 60 5.32 27.96 14.57
CA LYS A 60 5.02 28.84 15.70
C LYS A 60 6.34 29.11 16.41
N LEU A 61 7.12 30.01 15.83
CA LEU A 61 7.71 31.19 16.48
C LEU A 61 8.43 32.00 15.40
#